data_AF-A0A076LHZ7-F1
#
_entry.id   AF-A0A076LHZ7-F1
#
_cell.length_a   1.000
_cell.length_b   1.000
_cell.length_c   1.000
_cell.angle_alpha   90.00
_cell.angle_beta   90.00
_cell.angle_gamma   90.00
#
_symmetry.space_group_name_H-M   'P 1'
#
loop_
_entity.id
_entity.type
_entity.pdbx_description
1 polymer ?
#
loop_
_entity_poly.entity_id
_entity_poly.type
_entity_poly.pdbx_seq_one_letter_code
_entity_poly.pdbx_strand_id
1 'polypeptide(L)'
;MDAITVEVIRNSTSYIAEEMGIILRNTSYSPNIKDRLDFSCAILSSNGELIAQAEHIPVHLGSMAIGVKNVIDYLKKEGIEIEKDDVIIVNDPYIAGTHLNDITLLKPIFYNDEIIGYVANKAHHVDVGGCAPGSICSDVKELYHEGLIIPPSKLVENGKLNKELLNLITSNVRVQKSTIGDLKAQIASLNIGVERILKLIEKYSYKEVLEAWKKSLDYSEAYLKSKIKDICCV
;
A
#
# COMPACT_ATOMS: atom_id res chain seq x y z
N MET A 1 24.88 12.78 8.49
CA MET A 1 24.47 11.60 9.28
C MET A 1 25.47 10.45 9.15
N ASP A 2 25.83 9.82 10.26
CA ASP A 2 26.73 8.66 10.31
C ASP A 2 26.05 7.36 9.82
N ALA A 3 26.85 6.34 9.49
CA ALA A 3 26.35 5.09 8.92
C ALA A 3 25.49 4.26 9.88
N ILE A 4 25.74 4.35 11.19
CA ILE A 4 24.98 3.60 12.19
C ILE A 4 23.57 4.15 12.26
N THR A 5 23.42 5.48 12.32
CA THR A 5 22.10 6.13 12.34
C THR A 5 21.28 5.83 11.08
N VAL A 6 21.91 5.84 9.90
CA VAL A 6 21.25 5.45 8.63
C VAL A 6 20.67 4.03 8.75
N GLU A 7 21.48 3.05 9.19
CA GLU A 7 21.03 1.66 9.30
C GLU A 7 19.96 1.48 10.38
N VAL A 8 20.05 2.19 11.51
CA VAL A 8 19.01 2.13 12.54
C VAL A 8 17.68 2.65 12.01
N ILE A 9 17.67 3.78 11.30
CA ILE A 9 16.44 4.34 10.70
C ILE A 9 15.90 3.41 9.60
N ARG A 10 16.77 2.87 8.74
CA ARG A 10 16.37 1.93 7.68
C ARG A 10 15.71 0.69 8.26
N ASN A 11 16.35 0.01 9.21
CA ASN A 11 15.80 -1.20 9.85
C ASN A 11 14.54 -0.89 10.66
N SER A 12 14.47 0.27 11.33
CA SER A 12 13.25 0.72 12.00
C SER A 12 12.11 0.90 11.00
N THR A 13 12.37 1.52 9.85
CA THR A 13 11.36 1.71 8.79
C THR A 13 10.89 0.35 8.23
N SER A 14 11.80 -0.59 7.99
CA SER A 14 11.46 -1.97 7.60
C SER A 14 10.60 -2.68 8.65
N TYR A 15 10.94 -2.54 9.92
CA TYR A 15 10.15 -3.14 11.01
C TYR A 15 8.76 -2.52 11.13
N ILE A 16 8.60 -1.24 10.84
CA ILE A 16 7.29 -0.59 10.81
C ILE A 16 6.40 -1.20 9.72
N ALA A 17 6.95 -1.45 8.53
CA ALA A 17 6.22 -2.15 7.48
C ALA A 17 5.81 -3.57 7.92
N GLU A 18 6.67 -4.29 8.64
CA GLU A 18 6.35 -5.61 9.21
C GLU A 18 5.24 -5.53 10.26
N GLU A 19 5.29 -4.53 11.15
CA GLU A 19 4.24 -4.29 12.14
C GLU A 19 2.89 -3.99 11.49
N MET A 20 2.86 -3.20 10.40
CA MET A 20 1.67 -2.99 9.59
C MET A 20 1.09 -4.33 9.09
N GLY A 21 1.97 -5.24 8.63
CA GLY A 21 1.57 -6.57 8.16
C GLY A 21 1.03 -7.47 9.27
N ILE A 22 1.64 -7.44 10.46
CA ILE A 22 1.16 -8.16 11.64
C ILE A 22 -0.25 -7.70 12.03
N ILE A 23 -0.50 -6.38 12.03
CA ILE A 23 -1.82 -5.82 12.32
C ILE A 23 -2.83 -6.26 11.26
N LEU A 24 -2.47 -6.16 9.98
CA LEU A 24 -3.35 -6.56 8.87
C LEU A 24 -3.75 -8.03 9.00
N ARG A 25 -2.77 -8.94 9.13
CA ARG A 25 -3.02 -10.38 9.32
C ARG A 25 -3.94 -10.65 10.51
N ASN A 26 -3.59 -10.12 11.68
CA ASN A 26 -4.25 -10.51 12.93
C ASN A 26 -5.68 -9.95 13.05
N THR A 27 -5.98 -8.85 12.36
CA THR A 27 -7.30 -8.20 12.40
C THR A 27 -8.17 -8.47 11.18
N SER A 28 -7.61 -9.10 10.13
CA SER A 28 -8.35 -9.57 8.95
C SER A 28 -9.33 -10.71 9.27
N TYR A 29 -10.33 -10.83 8.39
CA TYR A 29 -11.44 -11.76 8.50
C TYR A 29 -11.32 -12.89 7.48
N SER A 30 -10.83 -12.61 6.27
CA SER A 30 -10.71 -13.63 5.23
C SER A 30 -9.50 -14.55 5.45
N PRO A 31 -9.61 -15.83 5.06
CA PRO A 31 -8.47 -16.75 5.07
C PRO A 31 -7.37 -16.34 4.09
N ASN A 32 -7.69 -15.60 3.02
CA ASN A 32 -6.67 -15.11 2.08
C ASN A 32 -5.65 -14.20 2.76
N ILE A 33 -6.11 -13.25 3.56
CA ILE A 33 -5.22 -12.34 4.28
C ILE A 33 -4.68 -13.01 5.55
N LYS A 34 -5.56 -13.67 6.32
CA LYS A 34 -5.21 -14.19 7.64
C LYS A 34 -4.31 -15.42 7.62
N ASP A 35 -4.63 -16.38 6.76
CA ASP A 35 -4.02 -17.71 6.76
C ASP A 35 -3.06 -17.90 5.58
N ARG A 36 -3.43 -17.40 4.39
CA ARG A 36 -2.58 -17.49 3.19
C ARG A 36 -1.54 -16.37 3.09
N LEU A 37 -1.68 -15.32 3.92
CA LEU A 37 -0.78 -14.17 3.96
C LEU A 37 -0.68 -13.44 2.61
N ASP A 38 -1.79 -13.40 1.88
CA ASP A 38 -1.87 -12.81 0.55
C ASP A 38 -2.09 -11.29 0.62
N PHE A 39 -1.07 -10.62 1.14
CA PHE A 39 -1.02 -9.17 1.28
C PHE A 39 0.43 -8.67 1.39
N SER A 40 0.66 -7.39 1.10
CA SER A 40 1.93 -6.72 1.43
C SER A 40 1.67 -5.33 1.99
N CYS A 41 2.58 -4.87 2.83
CA CYS A 41 2.58 -3.52 3.40
C CYS A 41 3.84 -2.77 2.97
N ALA A 42 3.72 -1.48 2.68
CA ALA A 42 4.81 -0.66 2.17
C ALA A 42 4.79 0.75 2.75
N ILE A 43 6.00 1.31 2.85
CA ILE A 43 6.25 2.71 3.18
C ILE A 43 6.94 3.31 1.97
N LEU A 44 6.44 4.45 1.51
CA LEU A 44 6.87 5.10 0.28
C LEU A 44 7.28 6.56 0.54
N SER A 45 8.22 7.05 -0.27
CA SER A 45 8.60 8.47 -0.29
C SER A 45 7.44 9.34 -0.77
N SER A 46 7.55 10.66 -0.62
CA SER A 46 6.56 11.61 -1.16
C SER A 46 6.41 11.53 -2.69
N ASN A 47 7.39 10.96 -3.39
CA ASN A 47 7.36 10.70 -4.83
C ASN A 47 6.91 9.26 -5.17
N GLY A 48 6.44 8.48 -4.19
CA GLY A 48 5.98 7.10 -4.39
C GLY A 48 7.10 6.08 -4.59
N GLU A 49 8.35 6.39 -4.20
CA GLU A 49 9.45 5.41 -4.24
C GLU A 49 9.37 4.48 -3.04
N LEU A 50 9.61 3.19 -3.25
CA LEU A 50 9.52 2.18 -2.18
C LEU A 50 10.69 2.33 -1.20
N ILE A 51 10.41 2.77 0.02
CA ILE A 51 11.41 2.91 1.09
C ILE A 51 11.57 1.60 1.86
N ALA A 52 10.46 0.98 2.22
CA ALA A 52 10.42 -0.27 2.94
C ALA A 52 9.17 -1.08 2.60
N GLN A 53 9.28 -2.39 2.69
CA GLN A 53 8.18 -3.31 2.44
C GLN A 53 8.26 -4.49 3.41
N ALA A 54 7.10 -4.92 3.92
CA ALA A 54 6.91 -6.26 4.47
C ALA A 54 6.52 -7.18 3.31
N GLU A 55 7.46 -8.02 2.90
CA GLU A 55 7.31 -8.87 1.73
C GLU A 55 6.72 -10.22 2.12
N HIS A 56 5.44 -10.43 1.82
CA HIS A 56 4.84 -11.75 1.86
C HIS A 56 4.59 -12.32 0.45
N ILE A 57 4.42 -11.45 -0.57
CA ILE A 57 4.18 -11.84 -1.96
C ILE A 57 5.10 -11.06 -2.92
N PRO A 58 6.00 -11.74 -3.67
CA PRO A 58 6.99 -11.07 -4.54
C PRO A 58 6.40 -10.18 -5.64
N VAL A 59 5.21 -10.52 -6.19
CA VAL A 59 4.59 -9.71 -7.24
C VAL A 59 4.26 -8.29 -6.76
N HIS A 60 3.98 -8.13 -5.46
CA HIS A 60 3.70 -6.83 -4.86
C HIS A 60 4.92 -5.91 -4.85
N LEU A 61 6.15 -6.45 -4.86
CA LEU A 61 7.38 -5.65 -4.82
C LEU A 61 7.47 -4.68 -5.99
N GLY A 62 7.18 -5.16 -7.20
CA GLY A 62 7.19 -4.33 -8.41
C GLY A 62 5.90 -3.53 -8.58
N SER A 63 4.74 -4.16 -8.34
CA SER A 63 3.45 -3.55 -8.63
C SER A 63 3.05 -2.46 -7.63
N MET A 64 3.48 -2.55 -6.36
CA MET A 64 3.12 -1.57 -5.33
C MET A 64 3.74 -0.20 -5.62
N ALA A 65 5.05 -0.15 -5.89
CA ALA A 65 5.74 1.12 -6.14
C ALA A 65 5.18 1.85 -7.37
N ILE A 66 4.97 1.10 -8.46
CA ILE A 66 4.38 1.65 -9.70
C ILE A 66 2.93 2.05 -9.47
N GLY A 67 2.14 1.19 -8.83
CA GLY A 67 0.73 1.42 -8.55
C GLY A 67 0.49 2.66 -7.70
N VAL A 68 1.28 2.87 -6.64
CA VAL A 68 1.17 4.07 -5.80
C VAL A 68 1.54 5.33 -6.57
N LYS A 69 2.59 5.31 -7.40
CA LYS A 69 2.93 6.44 -8.28
C LYS A 69 1.77 6.78 -9.23
N ASN A 70 1.20 5.77 -9.89
CA ASN A 70 0.06 5.96 -10.78
C ASN A 70 -1.18 6.51 -10.05
N VAL A 71 -1.43 6.07 -8.82
CA VAL A 71 -2.51 6.62 -7.97
C VAL A 71 -2.25 8.09 -7.68
N ILE A 72 -1.04 8.46 -7.27
CA ILE A 72 -0.67 9.85 -6.99
C ILE A 72 -0.86 10.72 -8.25
N ASP A 73 -0.40 10.23 -9.41
CA ASP A 73 -0.53 10.94 -10.68
C ASP A 73 -1.99 11.07 -11.14
N TYR A 74 -2.79 10.03 -10.94
CA TYR A 74 -4.23 10.07 -11.18
C TYR A 74 -4.90 11.16 -10.32
N LEU A 75 -4.63 11.18 -9.02
CA LEU A 75 -5.24 12.15 -8.11
C LEU A 75 -4.84 13.59 -8.48
N LYS A 76 -3.59 13.82 -8.86
CA LYS A 76 -3.14 15.13 -9.38
C LYS A 76 -3.85 15.51 -10.67
N LYS A 77 -3.98 14.58 -11.62
CA LYS A 77 -4.61 14.82 -12.92
C LYS A 77 -6.10 15.16 -12.77
N GLU A 78 -6.80 14.47 -11.87
CA GLU A 78 -8.23 14.67 -11.62
C GLU A 78 -8.50 15.83 -10.63
N GLY A 79 -7.46 16.47 -10.09
CA GLY A 79 -7.60 17.56 -9.12
C GLY A 79 -8.17 17.13 -7.77
N ILE A 80 -7.94 15.87 -7.38
CA ILE A 80 -8.41 15.31 -6.11
C ILE A 80 -7.36 15.61 -5.03
N GLU A 81 -7.69 16.53 -4.13
CA GLU A 81 -6.86 16.86 -2.97
C GLU A 81 -6.92 15.75 -1.92
N ILE A 82 -5.79 15.44 -1.30
CA ILE A 82 -5.66 14.44 -0.23
C ILE A 82 -5.33 15.16 1.07
N GLU A 83 -6.10 14.87 2.13
CA GLU A 83 -5.89 15.38 3.47
C GLU A 83 -5.27 14.34 4.42
N LYS A 84 -4.78 14.79 5.58
CA LYS A 84 -4.05 13.98 6.58
C LYS A 84 -4.70 12.65 6.96
N ASP A 85 -6.02 12.62 7.06
CA ASP A 85 -6.77 11.46 7.52
C ASP A 85 -7.50 10.71 6.40
N ASP A 86 -7.26 11.10 5.15
CA ASP A 86 -7.84 10.44 4.00
C ASP A 86 -7.20 9.07 3.78
N VAL A 87 -8.00 8.13 3.25
CA VAL A 87 -7.52 6.82 2.79
C VAL A 87 -8.07 6.61 1.40
N ILE A 88 -7.17 6.43 0.44
CA ILE A 88 -7.51 6.11 -0.94
C ILE A 88 -7.66 4.60 -1.09
N ILE A 89 -8.72 4.16 -1.77
CA ILE A 89 -8.92 2.78 -2.22
C ILE A 89 -8.79 2.71 -3.74
N VAL A 90 -8.21 1.63 -4.24
CA VAL A 90 -8.12 1.32 -5.67
C VAL A 90 -7.95 -0.18 -5.87
N ASN A 91 -8.56 -0.74 -6.91
CA ASN A 91 -8.23 -2.07 -7.43
C ASN A 91 -8.17 -2.10 -8.97
N ASP A 92 -8.33 -0.96 -9.64
CA ASP A 92 -8.20 -0.86 -11.09
C ASP A 92 -6.82 -1.37 -11.54
N PRO A 93 -6.74 -2.47 -12.31
CA PRO A 93 -5.48 -3.11 -12.64
C PRO A 93 -4.66 -2.27 -13.61
N TYR A 94 -5.26 -1.33 -14.34
CA TYR A 94 -4.54 -0.39 -15.20
C TYR A 94 -3.83 0.71 -14.40
N ILE A 95 -4.21 0.91 -13.14
CA ILE A 95 -3.63 1.92 -12.26
C ILE A 95 -2.75 1.25 -11.20
N ALA A 96 -3.33 0.37 -10.38
CA ALA A 96 -2.70 -0.20 -9.19
C ALA A 96 -2.13 -1.63 -9.41
N GLY A 97 -2.25 -2.16 -10.62
CA GLY A 97 -1.70 -3.44 -11.02
C GLY A 97 -2.37 -4.67 -10.42
N THR A 98 -1.75 -5.81 -10.77
CA THR A 98 -2.14 -7.21 -10.58
C THR A 98 -3.53 -7.56 -11.13
N HIS A 99 -4.56 -7.59 -10.29
CA HIS A 99 -5.93 -7.97 -10.68
C HIS A 99 -6.95 -7.39 -9.69
N LEU A 100 -8.24 -7.47 -10.01
CA LEU A 100 -9.30 -6.82 -9.22
C LEU A 100 -9.38 -7.26 -7.76
N ASN A 101 -8.98 -8.48 -7.42
CA ASN A 101 -8.98 -8.92 -6.02
C ASN A 101 -7.94 -8.23 -5.14
N ASP A 102 -6.92 -7.63 -5.73
CA ASP A 102 -5.87 -6.94 -4.99
C ASP A 102 -6.26 -5.50 -4.75
N ILE A 103 -6.99 -5.30 -3.64
CA ILE A 103 -7.43 -3.98 -3.22
C ILE A 103 -6.27 -3.30 -2.49
N THR A 104 -5.79 -2.21 -3.08
CA THR A 104 -4.76 -1.35 -2.50
C THR A 104 -5.41 -0.22 -1.70
N LEU A 105 -5.00 -0.04 -0.46
CA LEU A 105 -5.25 1.17 0.31
C LEU A 105 -3.97 2.00 0.47
N LEU A 106 -4.11 3.32 0.36
CA LEU A 106 -3.03 4.31 0.47
C LEU A 106 -3.44 5.40 1.46
N LYS A 107 -2.56 5.74 2.41
CA LYS A 107 -2.75 6.87 3.34
C LYS A 107 -1.51 7.77 3.31
N PRO A 108 -1.66 9.11 3.19
CA PRO A 108 -0.55 10.03 3.27
C PRO A 108 0.04 10.10 4.68
N ILE A 109 1.33 10.36 4.77
CA ILE A 109 2.03 10.72 6.00
C ILE A 109 2.24 12.22 5.97
N PHE A 110 1.55 12.95 6.83
CA PHE A 110 1.70 14.40 6.97
C PHE A 110 2.64 14.77 8.11
N TYR A 111 3.50 15.75 7.87
CA TYR A 111 4.31 16.41 8.90
C TYR A 111 4.39 17.91 8.57
N ASN A 112 3.98 18.77 9.51
CA ASN A 112 3.86 20.22 9.30
C ASN A 112 3.08 20.60 8.02
N ASP A 113 1.90 20.01 7.83
CA ASP A 113 1.00 20.25 6.70
C ASP A 113 1.56 19.88 5.31
N GLU A 114 2.69 19.16 5.26
CA GLU A 114 3.27 18.63 4.03
C GLU A 114 3.20 17.10 4.00
N ILE A 115 2.96 16.53 2.81
CA ILE A 115 3.08 15.09 2.58
C ILE A 115 4.56 14.72 2.47
N ILE A 116 5.04 13.95 3.44
CA ILE A 116 6.45 13.50 3.51
C ILE A 116 6.64 12.08 2.96
N GLY A 117 5.54 11.36 2.77
CA GLY A 117 5.52 9.99 2.28
C GLY A 117 4.12 9.40 2.34
N TYR A 118 4.04 8.11 2.06
CA TYR A 118 2.80 7.35 2.11
C TYR A 118 3.01 6.01 2.79
N VAL A 119 1.97 5.52 3.45
CA VAL A 119 1.85 4.10 3.79
C VAL A 119 0.82 3.46 2.86
N ALA A 120 1.11 2.25 2.40
CA ALA A 120 0.21 1.50 1.55
C ALA A 120 0.13 0.04 2.00
N ASN A 121 -1.00 -0.59 1.71
CA ASN A 121 -1.11 -2.04 1.71
C ASN A 121 -1.95 -2.50 0.54
N LYS A 122 -1.68 -3.71 0.07
CA LYS A 122 -2.42 -4.41 -0.98
C LYS A 122 -2.76 -5.77 -0.41
N ALA A 123 -4.03 -6.13 -0.47
CA ALA A 123 -4.51 -7.38 0.11
C ALA A 123 -5.49 -8.05 -0.85
N HIS A 124 -5.41 -9.37 -0.91
CA HIS A 124 -6.23 -10.17 -1.81
C HIS A 124 -7.60 -10.46 -1.20
N HIS A 125 -8.61 -9.70 -1.61
CA HIS A 125 -10.00 -9.92 -1.19
C HIS A 125 -10.60 -11.16 -1.87
N VAL A 126 -11.38 -11.93 -1.10
CA VAL A 126 -11.90 -13.23 -1.51
C VAL A 126 -12.81 -13.15 -2.75
N ASP A 127 -13.58 -12.08 -2.86
CA ASP A 127 -14.56 -11.87 -3.92
C ASP A 127 -14.69 -10.37 -4.20
N VAL A 128 -14.79 -10.03 -5.48
CA VAL A 128 -14.98 -8.67 -5.98
C VAL A 128 -16.18 -8.57 -6.93
N GLY A 129 -17.09 -9.55 -6.92
CA GLY A 129 -18.32 -9.49 -7.71
C GLY A 129 -18.25 -10.00 -9.15
N GLY A 130 -17.19 -10.73 -9.53
CA GLY A 130 -17.05 -11.30 -10.88
C GLY A 130 -18.07 -12.40 -11.22
N CYS A 131 -18.02 -12.95 -12.44
CA CYS A 131 -18.97 -13.94 -12.95
C CYS A 131 -19.10 -15.22 -12.12
N ALA A 132 -18.02 -15.66 -11.50
CA ALA A 132 -18.00 -16.84 -10.66
C ALA A 132 -17.75 -16.45 -9.19
N PRO A 133 -18.32 -17.19 -8.23
CA PRO A 133 -17.93 -17.04 -6.83
C PRO A 133 -16.44 -17.30 -6.63
N GLY A 134 -15.80 -16.46 -5.83
CA GLY A 134 -14.38 -16.56 -5.52
C GLY A 134 -13.57 -15.48 -6.22
N SER A 135 -12.28 -15.74 -6.38
CA SER A 135 -11.34 -14.72 -6.81
C SER A 135 -11.38 -14.46 -8.32
N ILE A 136 -10.93 -15.43 -9.12
CA ILE A 136 -10.67 -15.25 -10.55
C ILE A 136 -11.55 -16.24 -11.34
N CYS A 137 -12.29 -15.73 -12.32
CA CYS A 137 -13.13 -16.49 -13.23
C CYS A 137 -12.32 -16.74 -14.52
N SER A 138 -12.03 -18.00 -14.89
CA SER A 138 -11.14 -18.32 -16.02
C SER A 138 -11.75 -18.07 -17.39
N ASP A 139 -13.09 -18.06 -17.48
CA ASP A 139 -13.82 -18.12 -18.75
C ASP A 139 -14.32 -16.74 -19.21
N VAL A 140 -13.69 -15.68 -18.69
CA VAL A 140 -13.98 -14.28 -19.06
C VAL A 140 -13.11 -13.80 -20.21
N LYS A 141 -13.66 -12.87 -20.99
CA LYS A 141 -12.95 -12.21 -22.09
C LYS A 141 -12.78 -10.71 -21.89
N GLU A 142 -13.41 -10.16 -20.85
CA GLU A 142 -13.47 -8.74 -20.57
C GLU A 142 -13.38 -8.51 -19.07
N LEU A 143 -12.63 -7.47 -18.68
CA LEU A 143 -12.42 -7.09 -17.28
C LEU A 143 -13.73 -6.84 -16.53
N TYR A 144 -14.75 -6.34 -17.21
CA TYR A 144 -16.06 -6.06 -16.60
C TYR A 144 -16.79 -7.32 -16.10
N HIS A 145 -16.40 -8.51 -16.59
CA HIS A 145 -16.90 -9.78 -16.07
C HIS A 145 -16.10 -10.29 -14.86
N GLU A 146 -14.93 -9.72 -14.57
CA GLU A 146 -14.08 -10.11 -13.45
C GLU A 146 -14.52 -9.49 -12.12
N GLY A 147 -15.29 -8.39 -12.16
CA GLY A 147 -15.93 -7.81 -10.99
C GLY A 147 -15.88 -6.30 -10.95
N LEU A 148 -16.02 -5.75 -9.74
CA LEU A 148 -16.04 -4.34 -9.47
C LEU A 148 -14.66 -3.71 -9.70
N ILE A 149 -14.62 -2.71 -10.56
CA ILE A 149 -13.46 -1.86 -10.81
C ILE A 149 -13.62 -0.59 -9.98
N ILE A 150 -12.69 -0.34 -9.08
CA ILE A 150 -12.64 0.78 -8.14
C ILE A 150 -11.47 1.68 -8.60
N PRO A 151 -11.76 2.83 -9.22
CA PRO A 151 -10.72 3.83 -9.50
C PRO A 151 -10.24 4.45 -8.18
N PRO A 152 -9.10 5.15 -8.15
CA PRO A 152 -8.63 5.85 -6.96
C PRO A 152 -9.71 6.75 -6.37
N SER A 153 -10.22 6.37 -5.19
CA SER A 153 -11.37 7.00 -4.54
C SER A 153 -11.10 7.16 -3.04
N LYS A 154 -11.67 8.18 -2.40
CA LYS A 154 -11.57 8.34 -0.94
C LYS A 154 -12.50 7.36 -0.22
N LEU A 155 -11.93 6.29 0.33
CA LEU A 155 -12.64 5.37 1.23
C LEU A 155 -12.83 6.02 2.61
N VAL A 156 -11.84 6.76 3.08
CA VAL A 156 -11.95 7.61 4.26
C VAL A 156 -11.69 9.03 3.79
N GLU A 157 -12.57 9.95 4.19
CA GLU A 157 -12.48 11.37 3.88
C GLU A 157 -12.57 12.17 5.18
N ASN A 158 -11.56 12.99 5.47
CA ASN A 158 -11.44 13.77 6.71
C ASN A 158 -11.64 12.90 7.96
N GLY A 159 -11.03 11.70 7.96
CA GLY A 159 -11.12 10.72 9.04
C GLY A 159 -12.47 10.02 9.17
N LYS A 160 -13.42 10.25 8.24
CA LYS A 160 -14.74 9.61 8.23
C LYS A 160 -14.84 8.61 7.09
N LEU A 161 -15.26 7.39 7.41
CA LEU A 161 -15.50 6.35 6.42
C LEU A 161 -16.63 6.76 5.46
N ASN A 162 -16.36 6.75 4.17
CA ASN A 162 -17.35 6.99 3.12
C ASN A 162 -18.30 5.79 3.05
N LYS A 163 -19.45 5.92 3.73
CA LYS A 163 -20.45 4.86 3.81
C LYS A 163 -21.11 4.57 2.46
N GLU A 164 -21.24 5.57 1.59
CA GLU A 164 -21.87 5.39 0.28
C GLU A 164 -20.99 4.53 -0.62
N LEU A 165 -19.69 4.86 -0.70
CA LEU A 165 -18.71 4.06 -1.44
C LEU A 165 -18.59 2.65 -0.85
N LEU A 166 -18.53 2.54 0.49
CA LEU A 166 -18.50 1.22 1.13
C LEU A 166 -19.74 0.40 0.79
N ASN A 167 -20.94 0.98 0.87
CA ASN A 167 -22.18 0.31 0.55
C ASN A 167 -22.22 -0.13 -0.92
N LEU A 168 -21.73 0.71 -1.85
CA LEU A 168 -21.60 0.37 -3.27
C LEU A 168 -20.70 -0.86 -3.45
N ILE A 169 -19.51 -0.87 -2.82
CA ILE A 169 -18.60 -2.01 -2.88
C ILE A 169 -19.27 -3.25 -2.29
N THR A 170 -19.83 -3.15 -1.09
CA THR A 170 -20.39 -4.33 -0.40
C THR A 170 -21.64 -4.87 -1.08
N SER A 171 -22.42 -4.03 -1.76
CA SER A 171 -23.59 -4.49 -2.52
C SER A 171 -23.22 -5.32 -3.75
N ASN A 172 -21.98 -5.21 -4.22
CA ASN A 172 -21.47 -5.88 -5.41
C ASN A 172 -20.53 -7.06 -5.09
N VAL A 173 -20.44 -7.50 -3.83
CA VAL A 173 -19.61 -8.66 -3.44
C VAL A 173 -20.42 -9.68 -2.66
N ARG A 174 -20.02 -10.95 -2.79
CA ARG A 174 -20.73 -12.08 -2.15
C ARG A 174 -20.45 -12.19 -0.65
N VAL A 175 -19.27 -11.74 -0.19
CA VAL A 175 -18.75 -11.96 1.16
C VAL A 175 -18.63 -10.68 1.99
N GLN A 176 -19.71 -9.88 2.01
CA GLN A 176 -19.77 -8.54 2.62
C GLN A 176 -19.10 -8.42 3.99
N LYS A 177 -19.40 -9.34 4.91
CA LYS A 177 -18.85 -9.31 6.28
C LYS A 177 -17.32 -9.40 6.28
N SER A 178 -16.76 -10.27 5.43
CA SER A 178 -15.31 -10.41 5.29
C SER A 178 -14.72 -9.18 4.64
N THR A 179 -15.29 -8.71 3.53
CA THR A 179 -14.83 -7.50 2.81
C THR A 179 -14.78 -6.29 3.74
N ILE A 180 -15.82 -6.04 4.54
CA ILE A 180 -15.83 -4.94 5.51
C ILE A 180 -14.76 -5.14 6.59
N GLY A 181 -14.60 -6.37 7.09
CA GLY A 181 -13.59 -6.70 8.09
C GLY A 181 -12.16 -6.48 7.56
N ASP A 182 -11.90 -6.92 6.35
CA ASP A 182 -10.61 -6.82 5.67
C ASP A 182 -10.27 -5.37 5.32
N LEU A 183 -11.22 -4.58 4.80
CA LEU A 183 -11.03 -3.15 4.58
C LEU A 183 -10.71 -2.39 5.89
N LYS A 184 -11.39 -2.74 6.99
CA LYS A 184 -11.08 -2.16 8.32
C LYS A 184 -9.70 -2.58 8.81
N ALA A 185 -9.31 -3.83 8.60
CA ALA A 185 -7.97 -4.31 8.93
C ALA A 185 -6.89 -3.57 8.13
N GLN A 186 -7.12 -3.33 6.84
CA GLN A 186 -6.25 -2.52 5.99
C GLN A 186 -6.14 -1.08 6.50
N ILE A 187 -7.24 -0.42 6.86
CA ILE A 187 -7.22 0.94 7.43
C ILE A 187 -6.43 0.98 8.76
N ALA A 188 -6.65 -0.01 9.64
CA ALA A 188 -5.93 -0.10 10.91
C ALA A 188 -4.42 -0.29 10.71
N SER A 189 -4.04 -1.12 9.74
CA SER A 189 -2.66 -1.33 9.30
C SER A 189 -2.01 -0.03 8.78
N LEU A 190 -2.72 0.78 8.01
CA LEU A 190 -2.20 2.09 7.57
C LEU A 190 -2.03 3.05 8.75
N ASN A 191 -3.02 3.13 9.65
CA ASN A 191 -2.96 4.03 10.80
C ASN A 191 -1.76 3.74 11.71
N ILE A 192 -1.45 2.45 11.98
CA ILE A 192 -0.26 2.12 12.77
C ILE A 192 1.03 2.50 12.04
N GLY A 193 1.08 2.33 10.71
CA GLY A 193 2.23 2.74 9.91
C GLY A 193 2.51 4.24 10.01
N VAL A 194 1.48 5.08 9.86
CA VAL A 194 1.59 6.54 10.04
C VAL A 194 2.07 6.88 11.45
N GLU A 195 1.43 6.32 12.49
CA GLU A 195 1.78 6.58 13.88
C GLU A 195 3.25 6.26 14.17
N ARG A 196 3.74 5.13 13.67
CA ARG A 196 5.11 4.68 13.91
C ARG A 196 6.15 5.53 13.18
N ILE A 197 5.86 5.98 11.95
CA ILE A 197 6.75 6.90 11.23
C ILE A 197 6.84 8.24 11.96
N LEU A 198 5.72 8.78 12.44
CA LEU A 198 5.73 10.03 13.21
C LEU A 198 6.55 9.89 14.50
N LYS A 199 6.43 8.76 15.22
CA LYS A 199 7.28 8.46 16.39
C LYS A 199 8.77 8.33 16.03
N LEU A 200 9.09 7.79 14.85
CA LEU A 200 10.47 7.71 14.37
C LEU A 200 11.04 9.11 14.12
N ILE A 201 10.22 10.00 13.54
CA ILE A 201 10.54 11.41 13.32
C ILE A 201 10.70 12.17 14.64
N GLU A 202 9.87 11.91 15.65
CA GLU A 202 10.04 12.51 16.98
C GLU A 202 11.39 12.12 17.61
N LYS A 203 11.86 10.89 17.36
CA LYS A 203 13.11 10.36 17.92
C LYS A 203 14.39 10.86 17.21
N TYR A 204 14.38 10.94 15.88
CA TYR A 204 15.56 11.28 15.06
C TYR A 204 15.41 12.60 14.28
N SER A 205 14.34 13.35 14.47
CA SER A 205 13.97 14.51 13.64
C SER A 205 13.57 14.18 12.20
N TYR A 206 12.75 15.06 11.63
CA TYR A 206 12.28 15.00 10.25
C TYR A 206 13.42 14.93 9.22
N LYS A 207 14.48 15.73 9.42
CA LYS A 207 15.59 15.83 8.45
C LYS A 207 16.42 14.56 8.40
N GLU A 208 16.72 13.95 9.55
CA GLU A 208 17.54 12.73 9.57
C GLU A 208 16.78 11.55 8.98
N VAL A 209 15.47 11.43 9.25
CA VAL A 209 14.65 10.35 8.68
C VAL A 209 14.61 10.42 7.16
N LEU A 210 14.35 11.61 6.58
CA LEU A 210 14.35 11.77 5.13
C LEU A 210 15.75 11.59 4.49
N GLU A 211 16.81 12.09 5.14
CA GLU A 211 18.19 11.84 4.68
C GLU A 211 18.50 10.33 4.68
N ALA A 212 18.01 9.58 5.66
CA ALA A 212 18.24 8.13 5.77
C ALA A 212 17.51 7.36 4.68
N TRP A 213 16.26 7.73 4.40
CA TRP A 213 15.47 7.17 3.32
C TRP A 213 16.16 7.39 1.97
N LYS A 214 16.59 8.62 1.70
CA LYS A 214 17.34 8.95 0.48
C LYS A 214 18.62 8.13 0.36
N LYS A 215 19.44 8.08 1.42
CA LYS A 215 20.68 7.28 1.41
C LYS A 215 20.44 5.80 1.21
N SER A 216 19.33 5.27 1.73
CA SER A 216 18.95 3.87 1.55
C SER A 216 18.60 3.57 0.08
N LEU A 217 17.88 4.48 -0.59
CA LEU A 217 17.60 4.38 -2.02
C LEU A 217 18.89 4.48 -2.86
N ASP A 218 19.71 5.49 -2.61
CA ASP A 218 20.98 5.73 -3.31
C ASP A 218 21.92 4.51 -3.18
N TYR A 219 21.99 3.93 -1.97
CA TYR A 219 22.77 2.72 -1.70
C TYR A 219 22.26 1.51 -2.49
N SER A 220 20.95 1.25 -2.47
CA SER A 220 20.34 0.15 -3.21
C SER A 220 20.59 0.25 -4.72
N GLU A 221 20.48 1.46 -5.28
CA GLU A 221 20.77 1.71 -6.70
C GLU A 221 22.25 1.46 -7.03
N ALA A 222 23.17 2.00 -6.22
CA ALA A 222 24.60 1.82 -6.42
C ALA A 222 25.01 0.35 -6.30
N TYR A 223 24.45 -0.36 -5.33
CA TYR A 223 24.69 -1.79 -5.13
C TYR A 223 24.21 -2.61 -6.32
N LEU A 224 22.97 -2.39 -6.78
CA LEU A 224 22.42 -3.09 -7.94
C LEU A 224 23.25 -2.82 -9.21
N LYS A 225 23.62 -1.55 -9.47
CA LYS A 225 24.49 -1.18 -10.59
C LYS A 225 25.84 -1.90 -10.53
N SER A 226 26.42 -2.04 -9.34
CA SER A 226 27.66 -2.80 -9.16
C SER A 226 27.47 -4.28 -9.53
N LYS A 227 26.38 -4.91 -9.09
CA LYS A 227 26.09 -6.32 -9.40
C LYS A 227 25.79 -6.56 -10.87
N ILE A 228 25.11 -5.63 -11.54
CA ILE A 228 24.90 -5.71 -12.99
C ILE A 228 26.23 -5.65 -13.74
N LYS A 229 27.16 -4.79 -13.33
CA LYS A 229 28.51 -4.73 -13.94
C LYS A 229 29.26 -6.04 -13.79
N ASP A 230 29.20 -6.68 -12.62
CA ASP A 230 29.84 -7.97 -12.37
C ASP A 230 29.30 -9.07 -13.31
N ILE A 231 28.03 -8.99 -13.71
CA ILE A 231 27.38 -9.95 -14.62
C ILE A 231 27.69 -9.64 -16.09
N CYS A 232 27.69 -8.35 -16.48
CA CYS A 232 27.91 -7.94 -17.87
C CYS A 232 29.38 -7.98 -18.32
N CYS A 233 30.33 -8.27 -17.43
CA CYS A 233 31.75 -8.40 -17.75
C CYS A 233 32.20 -9.84 -18.06
N VAL A 234 31.26 -10.73 -18.42
CA VAL A 234 31.51 -12.08 -18.98
C VAL A 234 31.07 -12.11 -20.44
#